data_AF-A0A645BFM9-F1
#
_entry.id   AF-A0A645BFM9-F1
#
_cell.length_a   1.000
_cell.length_b   1.000
_cell.length_c   1.000
_cell.angle_alpha   90.00
_cell.angle_beta   90.00
_cell.angle_gamma   90.00
#
_symmetry.space_group_name_H-M   'P 1'
#
loop_
_entity.id
_entity.type
_entity.pdbx_description
1 polymer ?
#
loop_
_entity_poly.entity_id
_entity_poly.type
_entity_poly.pdbx_seq_one_letter_code
_entity_poly.pdbx_strand_id
1 'polypeptide(L)'
;MTSMEEVGEGNLNTSVSFKSKDEIASFGIAFNKMVGNIKFLVASVKKTILSLDETSQVIIASMNEITVASEEVSRSAQEIAAGVNGQSEETSKTFNTATDLSQIINSASEKLKVVELDTNEMMEKSKISNKAIIDLNNRFQENAEAIKGVSSSVAELASKSTSIGAILESIKSIADQTNLLALNAAIEAARAGEQGRGFAVVADEIRKLAEQSSVATGEIQHIVDDITSVINRVEETMVNAKAIEGKSNEAFNTTRNAFEGIKVAVDEVAEQVQLLSSDIKEVGQVKEKVVSAVENIASISEETAAAAEEVSASTEEQTASVEEISASLQEVGNMIEDLSDNIKIFKL
;
A
#
# COMPACT_ATOMS: atom_id res chain seq x y z
N MET A 1 102.10 32.32 40.04
CA MET A 1 101.13 33.09 39.28
C MET A 1 100.67 34.27 40.11
N THR A 2 100.67 35.46 39.54
CA THR A 2 99.94 36.58 40.15
C THR A 2 98.44 36.35 39.98
N SER A 3 97.59 36.77 40.92
CA SER A 3 96.13 36.61 40.81
C SER A 3 95.55 37.20 39.51
N MET A 4 96.25 38.11 38.84
CA MET A 4 95.89 38.62 37.53
C MET A 4 96.15 37.61 36.39
N GLU A 5 97.23 36.83 36.44
CA GLU A 5 97.49 35.73 35.50
C GLU A 5 96.44 34.63 35.64
N GLU A 6 96.03 34.30 36.87
CA GLU A 6 94.97 33.32 37.12
C GLU A 6 93.62 33.76 36.51
N VAL A 7 93.26 35.05 36.61
CA VAL A 7 92.07 35.60 35.91
C VAL A 7 92.23 35.49 34.40
N GLY A 8 93.42 35.77 33.86
CA GLY A 8 93.71 35.68 32.42
C GLY A 8 93.59 34.26 31.86
N GLU A 9 93.83 33.24 32.69
CA GLU A 9 93.60 31.82 32.38
C GLU A 9 92.15 31.36 32.66
N GLY A 10 91.26 32.29 33.04
CA GLY A 10 89.84 32.04 33.23
C GLY A 10 89.44 31.72 34.68
N ASN A 11 90.32 31.78 35.68
CA ASN A 11 89.94 31.59 37.07
C ASN A 11 89.29 32.85 37.66
N LEU A 12 87.96 32.91 37.65
CA LEU A 12 87.17 34.05 38.13
C LEU A 12 86.90 33.99 39.65
N ASN A 13 87.45 33.01 40.37
CA ASN A 13 87.37 32.89 41.83
C ASN A 13 88.50 33.59 42.58
N THR A 14 89.48 34.14 41.87
CA THR A 14 90.60 34.85 42.48
C THR A 14 90.30 36.34 42.59
N SER A 15 90.93 37.02 43.54
CA SER A 15 90.79 38.47 43.74
C SER A 15 92.14 39.07 44.01
N VAL A 16 92.37 40.30 43.52
CA VAL A 16 93.64 40.98 43.74
C VAL A 16 93.51 41.90 44.95
N SER A 17 94.39 41.72 45.94
CA SER A 17 94.42 42.53 47.16
C SER A 17 95.69 43.40 47.20
N PHE A 18 95.51 44.71 47.21
CA PHE A 18 96.61 45.67 47.40
C PHE A 18 96.53 46.30 48.79
N LYS A 19 97.66 46.39 49.51
CA LYS A 19 97.74 47.00 50.85
C LYS A 19 97.97 48.52 50.82
N SER A 20 98.14 49.11 49.64
CA SER A 20 98.42 50.55 49.44
C SER A 20 97.12 51.38 49.36
N LYS A 21 97.21 52.70 49.48
CA LYS A 21 96.09 53.66 49.27
C LYS A 21 96.30 54.53 48.01
N ASP A 22 97.16 54.10 47.11
CA ASP A 22 97.55 54.81 45.88
C ASP A 22 96.72 54.37 44.66
N GLU A 23 97.07 54.87 43.47
CA GLU A 23 96.45 54.57 42.18
C GLU A 23 96.43 53.06 41.85
N ILE A 24 97.36 52.28 42.40
CA ILE A 24 97.42 50.81 42.22
C ILE A 24 96.29 50.12 43.00
N ALA A 25 95.93 50.63 44.19
CA ALA A 25 94.79 50.13 44.94
C ALA A 25 93.45 50.45 44.24
N SER A 26 93.33 51.64 43.65
CA SER A 26 92.18 52.03 42.82
C SER A 26 92.01 51.12 41.59
N PHE A 27 93.13 50.81 40.91
CA PHE A 27 93.15 49.84 39.80
C PHE A 27 92.70 48.43 40.24
N GLY A 28 93.16 47.95 41.40
CA GLY A 28 92.74 46.67 41.95
C GLY A 28 91.25 46.59 42.25
N ILE A 29 90.65 47.65 42.79
CA ILE A 29 89.20 47.73 43.03
C ILE A 29 88.44 47.68 41.69
N ALA A 30 88.85 48.46 40.69
CA ALA A 30 88.24 48.46 39.37
C ALA A 30 88.40 47.10 38.65
N PHE A 31 89.57 46.47 38.76
CA PHE A 31 89.86 45.14 38.22
C PHE A 31 88.97 44.07 38.88
N ASN A 32 88.88 44.03 40.21
CA ASN A 32 87.99 43.10 40.91
C ASN A 32 86.51 43.32 40.55
N LYS A 33 86.08 44.57 40.33
CA LYS A 33 84.72 44.88 39.83
C LYS A 33 84.50 44.34 38.40
N MET A 34 85.48 44.46 37.52
CA MET A 34 85.44 43.87 36.18
C MET A 34 85.35 42.34 36.24
N VAL A 35 86.20 41.69 37.06
CA VAL A 35 86.16 40.23 37.29
C VAL A 35 84.80 39.80 37.83
N GLY A 36 84.23 40.54 38.77
CA GLY A 36 82.87 40.29 39.28
C GLY A 36 81.79 40.40 38.19
N ASN A 37 81.88 41.40 37.31
CA ASN A 37 80.96 41.54 36.18
C ASN A 37 81.12 40.40 35.15
N ILE A 38 82.35 39.96 34.84
CA ILE A 38 82.62 38.82 33.96
C ILE A 38 82.10 37.53 34.60
N LYS A 39 82.31 37.33 35.91
CA LYS A 39 81.78 36.20 36.66
C LYS A 39 80.26 36.14 36.58
N PHE A 40 79.59 37.27 36.78
CA PHE A 40 78.13 37.36 36.64
C PHE A 40 77.67 37.06 35.21
N LEU A 41 78.37 37.58 34.20
CA LEU A 41 78.05 37.34 32.79
C LEU A 41 78.20 35.86 32.43
N VAL A 42 79.34 35.23 32.77
CA VAL A 42 79.59 33.80 32.51
C VAL A 42 78.58 32.92 33.25
N ALA A 43 78.25 33.23 34.51
CA ALA A 43 77.21 32.52 35.25
C ALA A 43 75.82 32.68 34.62
N SER A 44 75.49 33.87 34.11
CA SER A 44 74.24 34.14 33.41
C SER A 44 74.17 33.39 32.08
N VAL A 45 75.25 33.41 31.28
CA VAL A 45 75.36 32.64 30.03
C VAL A 45 75.20 31.14 30.30
N LYS A 46 75.89 30.61 31.32
CA LYS A 46 75.74 29.20 31.73
C LYS A 46 74.29 28.85 32.08
N LYS A 47 73.59 29.72 32.81
CA LYS A 47 72.17 29.53 33.14
C LYS A 47 71.29 29.55 31.88
N THR A 48 71.55 30.48 30.95
CA THR A 48 70.82 30.56 29.68
C THR A 48 71.02 29.32 28.81
N ILE A 49 72.25 28.80 28.72
CA ILE A 49 72.57 27.56 27.99
C ILE A 49 71.76 26.39 28.54
N LEU A 50 71.76 26.19 29.88
CA LEU A 50 70.98 25.11 30.51
C LEU A 50 69.48 25.24 30.24
N SER A 51 68.94 26.47 30.34
CA SER A 51 67.53 26.71 30.07
C SER A 51 67.17 26.50 28.59
N LEU A 52 68.08 26.84 27.68
CA LEU A 52 67.89 26.67 26.24
C LEU A 52 67.94 25.20 25.84
N ASP A 53 68.86 24.43 26.43
CA ASP A 53 68.97 22.99 26.26
C ASP A 53 67.70 22.27 26.75
N GLU A 54 67.25 22.58 27.97
CA GLU A 54 66.00 22.03 28.52
C GLU A 54 64.79 22.36 27.63
N THR A 55 64.68 23.61 27.17
CA THR A 55 63.57 24.04 26.30
C THR A 55 63.64 23.33 24.94
N SER A 56 64.83 23.18 24.35
CA SER A 56 65.02 22.49 23.07
C SER A 56 64.56 21.03 23.16
N GLN A 57 64.94 20.31 24.22
CA GLN A 57 64.51 18.93 24.45
C GLN A 57 62.99 18.80 24.59
N VAL A 58 62.33 19.74 25.26
CA VAL A 58 60.85 19.77 25.36
C VAL A 58 60.21 19.99 23.98
N ILE A 59 60.78 20.86 23.14
CA ILE A 59 60.25 21.08 21.79
C ILE A 59 60.46 19.82 20.93
N ILE A 60 61.61 19.16 21.01
CA ILE A 60 61.86 17.89 20.28
C ILE A 60 60.81 16.83 20.66
N ALA A 61 60.53 16.67 21.96
CA ALA A 61 59.49 15.76 22.42
C ALA A 61 58.11 16.13 21.85
N SER A 62 57.77 17.42 21.84
CA SER A 62 56.50 17.93 21.29
C SER A 62 56.41 17.70 19.77
N MET A 63 57.51 17.87 19.03
CA MET A 63 57.57 17.63 17.59
C MET A 63 57.31 16.15 17.27
N ASN A 64 57.91 15.22 18.02
CA ASN A 64 57.65 13.80 17.86
C ASN A 64 56.16 13.45 18.11
N GLU A 65 55.54 14.04 19.13
CA GLU A 65 54.10 13.87 19.37
C GLU A 65 53.26 14.40 18.20
N ILE A 66 53.62 15.57 17.64
CA ILE A 66 52.94 16.14 16.47
C ILE A 66 53.09 15.21 15.26
N THR A 67 54.27 14.65 15.00
CA THR A 67 54.48 13.69 13.90
C THR A 67 53.54 12.49 14.02
N VAL A 68 53.46 11.86 15.20
CA VAL A 68 52.58 10.71 15.43
C VAL A 68 51.11 11.10 15.24
N ALA A 69 50.70 12.26 15.75
CA ALA A 69 49.34 12.76 15.56
C ALA A 69 49.03 13.02 14.08
N SER A 70 49.97 13.60 13.32
CA SER A 70 49.83 13.83 11.88
C SER A 70 49.70 12.51 11.11
N GLU A 71 50.50 11.48 11.42
CA GLU A 71 50.37 10.16 10.80
C GLU A 71 48.98 9.55 11.05
N GLU A 72 48.44 9.70 12.25
CA GLU A 72 47.08 9.25 12.58
C GLU A 72 46.00 10.01 11.80
N VAL A 73 46.10 11.33 11.71
CA VAL A 73 45.18 12.18 10.93
C VAL A 73 45.22 11.80 9.45
N SER A 74 46.41 11.60 8.88
CA SER A 74 46.58 11.17 7.48
C SER A 74 45.91 9.82 7.22
N ARG A 75 46.10 8.84 8.12
CA ARG A 75 45.44 7.54 8.03
C ARG A 75 43.92 7.68 8.07
N SER A 76 43.38 8.48 9.00
CA SER A 76 41.94 8.73 9.09
C SER A 76 41.39 9.40 7.82
N ALA A 77 42.12 10.35 7.23
CA ALA A 77 41.71 10.98 5.98
C ALA A 77 41.66 9.97 4.81
N GLN A 78 42.63 9.05 4.72
CA GLN A 78 42.62 7.96 3.74
C GLN A 78 41.45 6.98 3.95
N GLU A 79 41.13 6.64 5.20
CA GLU A 79 39.98 5.80 5.53
C GLU A 79 38.66 6.47 5.15
N ILE A 80 38.52 7.78 5.39
CA ILE A 80 37.36 8.57 4.95
C ILE A 80 37.24 8.54 3.43
N ALA A 81 38.33 8.79 2.69
CA ALA A 81 38.32 8.76 1.23
C ALA A 81 37.93 7.38 0.68
N ALA A 82 38.42 6.29 1.29
CA ALA A 82 38.02 4.93 0.93
C ALA A 82 36.53 4.67 1.23
N GLY A 83 36.03 5.16 2.37
CA GLY A 83 34.62 5.07 2.74
C GLY A 83 33.69 5.80 1.75
N VAL A 84 34.10 6.99 1.29
CA VAL A 84 33.37 7.77 0.28
C VAL A 84 33.25 7.02 -1.04
N ASN A 85 34.30 6.31 -1.48
CA ASN A 85 34.24 5.49 -2.68
C ASN A 85 33.18 4.38 -2.57
N GLY A 86 33.14 3.69 -1.43
CA GLY A 86 32.10 2.69 -1.16
C GLY A 86 30.69 3.30 -1.12
N GLN A 87 30.55 4.49 -0.53
CA GLN A 87 29.29 5.22 -0.48
C GLN A 87 28.80 5.63 -1.87
N SER A 88 29.71 6.05 -2.76
CA SER A 88 29.38 6.39 -4.15
C SER A 88 28.82 5.18 -4.92
N GLU A 89 29.42 4.00 -4.74
CA GLU A 89 28.93 2.76 -5.35
C GLU A 89 27.51 2.40 -4.89
N GLU A 90 27.26 2.45 -3.58
CA GLU A 90 25.93 2.17 -3.01
C GLU A 90 24.88 3.21 -3.41
N THR A 91 25.29 4.49 -3.51
CA THR A 91 24.43 5.58 -4.00
C THR A 91 24.02 5.32 -5.46
N SER A 92 24.96 4.88 -6.31
CA SER A 92 24.67 4.50 -7.70
C SER A 92 23.72 3.29 -7.80
N LYS A 93 23.93 2.24 -6.99
CA LYS A 93 23.01 1.08 -6.94
C LYS A 93 21.61 1.49 -6.50
N THR A 94 21.51 2.39 -5.52
CA THR A 94 20.23 2.90 -5.02
C THR A 94 19.51 3.71 -6.10
N PHE A 95 20.23 4.55 -6.85
CA PHE A 95 19.69 5.29 -7.98
C PHE A 95 19.11 4.37 -9.07
N ASN A 96 19.85 3.33 -9.44
CA ASN A 96 19.38 2.34 -10.42
C ASN A 96 18.12 1.61 -9.93
N THR A 97 18.11 1.21 -8.65
CA THR A 97 16.94 0.58 -8.03
C THR A 97 15.72 1.51 -8.02
N ALA A 98 15.92 2.80 -7.76
CA ALA A 98 14.84 3.79 -7.84
C ALA A 98 14.32 4.00 -9.28
N THR A 99 15.20 3.87 -10.27
CA THR A 99 14.83 3.90 -11.69
C THR A 99 14.00 2.68 -12.09
N ASP A 100 14.40 1.48 -11.67
CA ASP A 100 13.64 0.25 -11.89
C ASP A 100 12.26 0.34 -11.21
N LEU A 101 12.21 0.87 -9.98
CA LEU A 101 10.96 1.13 -9.28
C LEU A 101 10.05 2.08 -10.08
N SER A 102 10.61 3.09 -10.75
CA SER A 102 9.83 3.98 -11.63
C SER A 102 9.16 3.22 -12.77
N GLN A 103 9.84 2.24 -13.37
CA GLN A 103 9.26 1.42 -14.43
C GLN A 103 8.12 0.54 -13.91
N ILE A 104 8.29 -0.03 -12.71
CA ILE A 104 7.26 -0.84 -12.04
C ILE A 104 6.03 0.01 -11.72
N ILE A 105 6.20 1.21 -11.18
CA ILE A 105 5.10 2.15 -10.88
C ILE A 105 4.33 2.51 -12.15
N ASN A 106 5.03 2.83 -13.24
CA ASN A 106 4.40 3.14 -14.52
C ASN A 106 3.60 1.95 -15.07
N SER A 107 4.19 0.75 -15.02
CA SER A 107 3.50 -0.48 -15.46
C SER A 107 2.28 -0.79 -14.59
N ALA A 108 2.38 -0.59 -13.27
CA ALA A 108 1.27 -0.78 -12.34
C ALA A 108 0.15 0.22 -12.62
N SER A 109 0.48 1.49 -12.87
CA SER A 109 -0.49 2.53 -13.23
C SER A 109 -1.22 2.21 -14.54
N GLU A 110 -0.52 1.71 -15.56
CA GLU A 110 -1.13 1.32 -16.83
C GLU A 110 -2.07 0.13 -16.66
N LYS A 111 -1.64 -0.91 -15.93
CA LYS A 111 -2.49 -2.07 -15.62
C LYS A 111 -3.72 -1.67 -14.83
N LEU A 112 -3.58 -0.76 -13.86
CA LEU A 112 -4.68 -0.28 -13.05
C LEU A 112 -5.72 0.46 -13.90
N LYS A 113 -5.28 1.22 -14.92
CA LYS A 113 -6.18 1.87 -15.86
C LYS A 113 -7.01 0.88 -16.67
N VAL A 114 -6.44 -0.27 -17.03
CA VAL A 114 -7.20 -1.35 -17.68
C VAL A 114 -8.24 -1.93 -16.71
N VAL A 115 -7.85 -2.21 -15.46
CA VAL A 115 -8.78 -2.72 -14.43
C VAL A 115 -9.91 -1.71 -14.14
N GLU A 116 -9.62 -0.41 -14.15
CA GLU A 116 -10.62 0.65 -14.01
C GLU A 116 -11.65 0.62 -15.16
N LEU A 117 -11.19 0.47 -16.41
CA LEU A 117 -12.07 0.34 -17.56
C LEU A 117 -12.96 -0.91 -17.46
N ASP A 118 -12.35 -2.06 -17.14
CA ASP A 118 -13.07 -3.33 -16.98
C ASP A 118 -14.11 -3.23 -15.85
N THR A 119 -13.76 -2.57 -14.74
CA THR A 119 -14.66 -2.37 -13.59
C THR A 119 -15.84 -1.48 -13.95
N ASN A 120 -15.60 -0.40 -14.71
CA ASN A 120 -16.69 0.45 -15.22
C ASN A 120 -17.61 -0.32 -16.17
N GLU A 121 -17.06 -1.19 -17.03
CA GLU A 121 -17.87 -2.06 -17.88
C GLU A 121 -18.71 -3.07 -17.06
N MET A 122 -18.13 -3.66 -16.01
CA MET A 122 -18.85 -4.53 -15.08
C MET A 122 -19.98 -3.78 -14.37
N MET A 123 -19.76 -2.54 -13.93
CA MET A 123 -20.80 -1.72 -13.30
C MET A 123 -21.99 -1.51 -14.23
N GLU A 124 -21.74 -1.18 -15.49
CA GLU A 124 -22.81 -0.97 -16.47
C GLU A 124 -23.54 -2.28 -16.80
N LYS A 125 -22.82 -3.40 -16.99
CA LYS A 125 -23.43 -4.72 -17.19
C LYS A 125 -24.26 -5.16 -15.98
N SER A 126 -23.79 -4.89 -14.77
CA SER A 126 -24.51 -5.19 -13.52
C SER A 126 -25.80 -4.37 -13.41
N LYS A 127 -25.77 -3.09 -13.80
CA LYS A 127 -26.94 -2.22 -13.86
C LYS A 127 -27.97 -2.69 -14.89
N ILE A 128 -27.53 -3.06 -16.09
CA ILE A 128 -28.39 -3.64 -17.13
C ILE A 128 -29.02 -4.95 -16.63
N SER A 129 -28.22 -5.82 -16.01
CA SER A 129 -28.69 -7.10 -15.47
C SER A 129 -29.74 -6.91 -14.36
N ASN A 130 -29.51 -5.99 -13.42
CA ASN A 130 -30.48 -5.66 -12.38
C ASN A 130 -31.79 -5.12 -12.97
N LYS A 131 -31.72 -4.28 -14.01
CA LYS A 131 -32.92 -3.81 -14.72
C LYS A 131 -33.69 -4.96 -15.37
N ALA A 132 -32.99 -5.91 -16.00
CA ALA A 132 -33.60 -7.09 -16.61
C ALA A 132 -34.28 -8.00 -15.56
N ILE A 133 -33.67 -8.15 -14.38
CA ILE A 133 -34.28 -8.88 -13.26
C ILE A 133 -35.55 -8.19 -12.77
N ILE A 134 -35.57 -6.87 -12.64
CA ILE A 134 -36.78 -6.12 -12.25
C ILE A 134 -37.90 -6.32 -13.29
N ASP A 135 -37.59 -6.24 -14.60
CA ASP A 135 -38.58 -6.49 -15.64
C ASP A 135 -39.11 -7.93 -15.60
N LEU A 136 -38.22 -8.91 -15.40
CA LEU A 136 -38.60 -10.32 -15.29
C LEU A 136 -39.50 -10.57 -14.07
N ASN A 137 -39.26 -9.91 -12.94
CA ASN A 137 -40.14 -9.97 -11.78
C ASN A 137 -41.58 -9.52 -12.12
N ASN A 138 -41.71 -8.42 -12.88
CA ASN A 138 -43.02 -7.93 -13.31
C ASN A 138 -43.72 -8.95 -14.23
N ARG A 139 -42.97 -9.59 -15.15
CA ARG A 139 -43.51 -10.66 -16.02
C ARG A 139 -43.98 -11.89 -15.24
N PHE A 140 -43.26 -12.26 -14.17
CA PHE A 140 -43.70 -13.34 -13.28
C PHE A 140 -45.01 -12.99 -12.57
N GLN A 141 -45.16 -11.75 -12.10
CA GLN A 141 -46.40 -11.28 -11.48
C GLN A 141 -47.58 -11.29 -12.46
N GLU A 142 -47.39 -10.76 -13.68
CA GLU A 142 -48.41 -10.80 -14.73
C GLU A 142 -48.82 -12.24 -15.07
N ASN A 143 -47.87 -13.18 -15.13
CA ASN A 143 -48.15 -14.58 -15.40
C ASN A 143 -48.93 -15.25 -14.25
N ALA A 144 -48.59 -14.94 -12.99
CA ALA A 144 -49.33 -15.42 -11.82
C ALA A 144 -50.78 -14.93 -11.82
N GLU A 145 -51.01 -13.66 -12.19
CA GLU A 145 -52.34 -13.09 -12.36
C GLU A 145 -53.12 -13.77 -13.50
N ALA A 146 -52.47 -14.04 -14.63
CA ALA A 146 -53.09 -14.74 -15.76
C ALA A 146 -53.53 -16.17 -15.38
N ILE A 147 -52.67 -16.94 -14.70
CA ILE A 147 -53.01 -18.29 -14.20
C ILE A 147 -54.18 -18.24 -13.23
N LYS A 148 -54.19 -17.25 -12.31
CA LYS A 148 -55.30 -17.03 -11.38
C LYS A 148 -56.61 -16.72 -12.12
N GLY A 149 -56.54 -15.89 -13.17
CA GLY A 149 -57.67 -15.57 -14.04
C GLY A 149 -58.25 -16.80 -14.72
N VAL A 150 -57.40 -17.64 -15.32
CA VAL A 150 -57.83 -18.90 -15.96
C VAL A 150 -58.46 -19.85 -14.95
N SER A 151 -57.84 -20.02 -13.77
CA SER A 151 -58.40 -20.86 -12.70
C SER A 151 -59.79 -20.41 -12.26
N SER A 152 -60.03 -19.08 -12.16
CA SER A 152 -61.35 -18.54 -11.84
C SER A 152 -62.38 -18.84 -12.94
N SER A 153 -62.01 -18.67 -14.21
CA SER A 153 -62.91 -18.94 -15.35
C SER A 153 -63.27 -20.42 -15.45
N VAL A 154 -62.33 -21.32 -15.17
CA VAL A 154 -62.57 -22.77 -15.14
C VAL A 154 -63.54 -23.14 -14.01
N ALA A 155 -63.35 -22.57 -12.82
CA ALA A 155 -64.27 -22.78 -11.70
C ALA A 155 -65.68 -22.27 -11.99
N GLU A 156 -65.81 -21.11 -12.66
CA GLU A 156 -67.12 -20.62 -13.10
C GLU A 156 -67.76 -21.55 -14.13
N LEU A 157 -66.98 -22.05 -15.10
CA LEU A 157 -67.45 -23.01 -16.10
C LEU A 157 -67.92 -24.33 -15.45
N ALA A 158 -67.18 -24.85 -14.45
CA ALA A 158 -67.55 -26.02 -13.67
C ALA A 158 -68.92 -25.87 -12.99
N SER A 159 -69.14 -24.71 -12.36
CA SER A 159 -70.40 -24.37 -11.70
C SER A 159 -71.57 -24.28 -12.69
N LYS A 160 -71.36 -23.65 -13.86
CA LYS A 160 -72.38 -23.58 -14.92
C LYS A 160 -72.69 -24.95 -15.51
N SER A 161 -71.70 -25.80 -15.78
CA SER A 161 -71.90 -27.16 -16.29
C SER A 161 -72.70 -28.02 -15.32
N THR A 162 -72.42 -27.91 -14.01
CA THR A 162 -73.19 -28.59 -12.96
C THR A 162 -74.65 -28.12 -12.95
N SER A 163 -74.88 -26.81 -13.10
CA SER A 163 -76.22 -26.23 -13.17
C SER A 163 -76.99 -26.72 -14.40
N ILE A 164 -76.33 -26.83 -15.56
CA ILE A 164 -76.92 -27.38 -16.79
C ILE A 164 -77.29 -28.86 -16.59
N GLY A 165 -76.42 -29.66 -15.97
CA GLY A 165 -76.72 -31.07 -15.66
C GLY A 165 -78.00 -31.22 -14.82
N ALA A 166 -78.16 -30.40 -13.77
CA ALA A 166 -79.38 -30.41 -12.95
C ALA A 166 -80.64 -30.01 -13.74
N ILE A 167 -80.52 -29.06 -14.68
CA ILE A 167 -81.63 -28.67 -15.56
C ILE A 167 -81.99 -29.82 -16.51
N LEU A 168 -81.02 -30.51 -17.10
CA LEU A 168 -81.25 -31.64 -18.00
C LEU A 168 -81.95 -32.80 -17.29
N GLU A 169 -81.56 -33.11 -16.06
CA GLU A 169 -82.23 -34.13 -15.23
C GLU A 169 -83.70 -33.76 -14.98
N SER A 170 -83.98 -32.48 -14.69
CA SER A 170 -85.35 -31.99 -14.56
C SER A 170 -86.14 -32.09 -15.86
N ILE A 171 -85.56 -31.74 -17.01
CA ILE A 171 -86.24 -31.83 -18.32
C ILE A 171 -86.51 -33.29 -18.68
N LYS A 172 -85.54 -34.19 -18.44
CA LYS A 172 -85.72 -35.63 -18.65
C LYS A 172 -86.86 -36.18 -17.80
N SER A 173 -86.92 -35.80 -16.52
CA SER A 173 -88.04 -36.17 -15.64
C SER A 173 -89.39 -35.68 -16.17
N ILE A 174 -89.46 -34.45 -16.67
CA ILE A 174 -90.67 -33.89 -17.31
C ILE A 174 -91.02 -34.65 -18.59
N ALA A 175 -90.05 -34.98 -19.44
CA ALA A 175 -90.25 -35.73 -20.67
C ALA A 175 -90.77 -37.15 -20.38
N ASP A 176 -90.20 -37.84 -19.39
CA ASP A 176 -90.62 -39.17 -18.97
C ASP A 176 -92.05 -39.14 -18.38
N GLN A 177 -92.37 -38.13 -17.56
CA GLN A 177 -93.74 -37.91 -17.07
C GLN A 177 -94.73 -37.61 -18.20
N THR A 178 -94.33 -36.78 -19.17
CA THR A 178 -95.17 -36.42 -20.33
C THR A 178 -95.42 -37.62 -21.23
N ASN A 179 -94.40 -38.47 -21.43
CA ASN A 179 -94.52 -39.73 -22.16
C ASN A 179 -95.51 -40.68 -21.48
N LEU A 180 -95.46 -40.78 -20.14
CA LEU A 180 -96.35 -41.63 -19.35
C LEU A 180 -97.79 -41.09 -19.34
N LEU A 181 -97.98 -39.77 -19.26
CA LEU A 181 -99.27 -39.09 -19.42
C LEU A 181 -99.86 -39.32 -20.82
N ALA A 182 -99.06 -39.15 -21.86
CA ALA A 182 -99.46 -39.34 -23.25
C ALA A 182 -99.84 -40.80 -23.53
N LEU A 183 -99.10 -41.77 -22.98
CA LEU A 183 -99.43 -43.19 -23.05
C LEU A 183 -100.79 -43.50 -22.41
N ASN A 184 -101.02 -42.97 -21.20
CA ASN A 184 -102.32 -43.13 -20.52
C ASN A 184 -103.47 -42.50 -21.33
N ALA A 185 -103.24 -41.33 -21.94
CA ALA A 185 -104.22 -40.67 -22.80
C ALA A 185 -104.49 -41.47 -24.09
N ALA A 186 -103.46 -42.06 -24.71
CA ALA A 186 -103.60 -42.93 -25.88
C ALA A 186 -104.40 -44.21 -25.56
N ILE A 187 -104.16 -44.82 -24.38
CA ILE A 187 -104.91 -45.98 -23.89
C ILE A 187 -106.39 -45.63 -23.71
N GLU A 188 -106.70 -44.50 -23.05
CA GLU A 188 -108.09 -44.11 -22.79
C GLU A 188 -108.82 -43.67 -24.07
N ALA A 189 -108.11 -43.03 -25.01
CA ALA A 189 -108.61 -42.70 -26.33
C ALA A 189 -108.92 -43.95 -27.18
N ALA A 190 -108.09 -44.99 -27.11
CA ALA A 190 -108.37 -46.29 -27.72
C ALA A 190 -109.60 -46.98 -27.10
N ARG A 191 -109.81 -46.78 -25.79
CA ARG A 191 -110.95 -47.30 -25.03
C ARG A 191 -112.29 -46.66 -25.42
N ALA A 192 -112.27 -45.39 -25.83
CA ALA A 192 -113.44 -44.64 -26.30
C ALA A 192 -113.88 -44.97 -27.74
N GLY A 193 -113.16 -45.85 -28.46
CA GLY A 193 -113.52 -46.32 -29.80
C GLY A 193 -113.52 -45.21 -30.86
N GLU A 194 -114.54 -45.17 -31.74
CA GLU A 194 -114.63 -44.21 -32.85
C GLU A 194 -114.64 -42.73 -32.39
N GLN A 195 -115.16 -42.43 -31.19
CA GLN A 195 -115.21 -41.06 -30.64
C GLN A 195 -113.85 -40.57 -30.12
N GLY A 196 -112.92 -41.48 -29.82
CA GLY A 196 -111.58 -41.18 -29.29
C GLY A 196 -110.48 -41.07 -30.35
N ARG A 197 -110.78 -41.36 -31.62
CA ARG A 197 -109.79 -41.44 -32.71
C ARG A 197 -108.94 -40.17 -32.87
N GLY A 198 -109.56 -39.00 -32.81
CA GLY A 198 -108.84 -37.72 -32.90
C GLY A 198 -107.90 -37.47 -31.71
N PHE A 199 -108.34 -37.82 -30.50
CA PHE A 199 -107.53 -37.72 -29.28
C PHE A 199 -106.38 -38.73 -29.26
N ALA A 200 -106.58 -39.93 -29.80
CA ALA A 200 -105.54 -40.96 -29.89
C ALA A 200 -104.36 -40.49 -30.76
N VAL A 201 -104.63 -39.83 -31.89
CA VAL A 201 -103.59 -39.27 -32.77
C VAL A 201 -102.78 -38.17 -32.06
N VAL A 202 -103.45 -37.28 -31.34
CA VAL A 202 -102.78 -36.22 -30.57
C VAL A 202 -101.94 -36.81 -29.43
N ALA A 203 -102.47 -37.80 -28.71
CA ALA A 203 -101.75 -38.46 -27.63
C ALA A 203 -100.50 -39.19 -28.13
N ASP A 204 -100.57 -39.90 -29.26
CA ASP A 204 -99.41 -40.56 -29.86
C ASP A 204 -98.35 -39.56 -30.37
N GLU A 205 -98.78 -38.39 -30.86
CA GLU A 205 -97.86 -37.33 -31.28
C GLU A 205 -97.15 -36.68 -30.07
N ILE A 206 -97.87 -36.42 -28.98
CA ILE A 206 -97.27 -35.94 -27.71
C ILE A 206 -96.29 -36.99 -27.17
N ARG A 207 -96.65 -38.28 -27.23
CA ARG A 207 -95.78 -39.38 -26.81
C ARG A 207 -94.47 -39.38 -27.59
N LYS A 208 -94.53 -39.25 -28.91
CA LYS A 208 -93.33 -39.14 -29.77
C LYS A 208 -92.50 -37.91 -29.44
N LEU A 209 -93.11 -36.75 -29.24
CA LEU A 209 -92.38 -35.51 -28.86
C LEU A 209 -91.68 -35.65 -27.50
N ALA A 210 -92.33 -36.32 -26.54
CA ALA A 210 -91.75 -36.60 -25.23
C ALA A 210 -90.57 -37.58 -25.32
N GLU A 211 -90.70 -38.66 -26.12
CA GLU A 211 -89.63 -39.62 -26.39
C GLU A 211 -88.45 -38.94 -27.11
N GLN A 212 -88.71 -38.11 -28.12
CA GLN A 212 -87.69 -37.29 -28.78
C GLN A 212 -87.00 -36.30 -27.81
N SER A 213 -87.75 -35.69 -26.90
CA SER A 213 -87.18 -34.79 -25.88
C SER A 213 -86.30 -35.55 -24.88
N SER A 214 -86.68 -36.77 -24.50
CA SER A 214 -85.87 -37.64 -23.63
C SER A 214 -84.57 -38.09 -24.32
N VAL A 215 -84.63 -38.42 -25.61
CA VAL A 215 -83.43 -38.72 -26.42
C VAL A 215 -82.52 -37.49 -26.54
N ALA A 216 -83.07 -36.34 -26.91
CA ALA A 216 -82.29 -35.10 -27.07
C ALA A 216 -81.65 -34.65 -25.73
N THR A 217 -82.37 -34.76 -24.61
CA THR A 217 -81.77 -34.48 -23.28
C THR A 217 -80.67 -35.47 -22.92
N GLY A 218 -80.78 -36.74 -23.31
CA GLY A 218 -79.71 -37.73 -23.18
C GLY A 218 -78.46 -37.37 -23.99
N GLU A 219 -78.62 -36.92 -25.24
CA GLU A 219 -77.49 -36.45 -26.06
C GLU A 219 -76.82 -35.21 -25.46
N ILE A 220 -77.59 -34.23 -24.97
CA ILE A 220 -77.03 -33.05 -24.31
C ILE A 220 -76.33 -33.44 -23.00
N GLN A 221 -76.87 -34.40 -22.24
CA GLN A 221 -76.22 -34.90 -21.02
C GLN A 221 -74.84 -35.48 -21.32
N HIS A 222 -74.70 -36.27 -22.39
CA HIS A 222 -73.39 -36.76 -22.83
C HIS A 222 -72.41 -35.63 -23.13
N ILE A 223 -72.85 -34.56 -23.80
CA ILE A 223 -72.02 -33.38 -24.07
C ILE A 223 -71.60 -32.69 -22.76
N VAL A 224 -72.49 -32.57 -21.77
CA VAL A 224 -72.18 -31.97 -20.47
C VAL A 224 -71.19 -32.83 -19.68
N ASP A 225 -71.32 -34.16 -19.73
CA ASP A 225 -70.40 -35.09 -19.08
C ASP A 225 -69.00 -34.97 -19.71
N ASP A 226 -68.91 -34.88 -21.04
CA ASP A 226 -67.67 -34.64 -21.77
C ASP A 226 -67.03 -33.30 -21.39
N ILE A 227 -67.82 -32.22 -21.32
CA ILE A 227 -67.35 -30.90 -20.87
C ILE A 227 -66.81 -30.99 -19.43
N THR A 228 -67.51 -31.70 -18.54
CA THR A 228 -67.11 -31.86 -17.14
C THR A 228 -65.79 -32.64 -17.03
N SER A 229 -65.61 -33.69 -17.84
CA SER A 229 -64.34 -34.42 -17.95
C SER A 229 -63.20 -33.52 -18.40
N VAL A 230 -63.43 -32.65 -19.39
CA VAL A 230 -62.44 -31.67 -19.84
C VAL A 230 -62.10 -30.66 -18.74
N ILE A 231 -63.11 -30.16 -18.01
CA ILE A 231 -62.91 -29.23 -16.88
C ILE A 231 -62.01 -29.85 -15.82
N ASN A 232 -62.29 -31.08 -15.38
CA ASN A 232 -61.48 -31.76 -14.37
C ASN A 232 -60.02 -31.91 -14.79
N ARG A 233 -59.78 -32.25 -16.07
CA ARG A 233 -58.41 -32.32 -16.62
C ARG A 233 -57.73 -30.96 -16.66
N VAL A 234 -58.47 -29.89 -16.97
CA VAL A 234 -57.94 -28.52 -16.94
C VAL A 234 -57.62 -28.09 -15.50
N GLU A 235 -58.46 -28.43 -14.52
CA GLU A 235 -58.19 -28.15 -13.10
C GLU A 235 -56.91 -28.84 -12.62
N GLU A 236 -56.71 -30.12 -12.92
CA GLU A 236 -55.47 -30.84 -12.60
C GLU A 236 -54.25 -30.17 -13.25
N THR A 237 -54.39 -29.74 -14.51
CA THR A 237 -53.34 -29.01 -15.23
C THR A 237 -53.04 -27.66 -14.55
N MET A 238 -54.06 -26.96 -14.03
CA MET A 238 -53.90 -25.68 -13.32
C MET A 238 -53.21 -25.85 -11.97
N VAL A 239 -53.49 -26.93 -11.24
CA VAL A 239 -52.78 -27.27 -10.00
C VAL A 239 -51.28 -27.47 -10.29
N ASN A 240 -50.97 -28.24 -11.33
CA ASN A 240 -49.58 -28.44 -11.76
C ASN A 240 -48.92 -27.14 -12.22
N ALA A 241 -49.62 -26.30 -13.00
CA ALA A 241 -49.12 -25.00 -13.45
C ALA A 241 -48.77 -24.08 -12.27
N LYS A 242 -49.61 -24.04 -11.23
CA LYS A 242 -49.36 -23.27 -10.01
C LYS A 242 -48.16 -23.80 -9.21
N ALA A 243 -47.98 -25.11 -9.15
CA ALA A 243 -46.80 -25.70 -8.50
C ALA A 243 -45.50 -25.36 -9.25
N ILE A 244 -45.53 -25.35 -10.59
CA ILE A 244 -44.39 -24.94 -11.42
C ILE A 244 -44.10 -23.44 -11.24
N GLU A 245 -45.12 -22.59 -11.19
CA GLU A 245 -44.99 -21.15 -10.95
C GLU A 245 -44.32 -20.87 -9.60
N GLY A 246 -44.75 -21.52 -8.51
CA GLY A 246 -44.12 -21.38 -7.19
C GLY A 246 -42.62 -21.74 -7.19
N LYS A 247 -42.25 -22.88 -7.81
CA LYS A 247 -40.84 -23.28 -7.95
C LYS A 247 -40.04 -22.30 -8.82
N SER A 248 -40.66 -21.78 -9.87
CA SER A 248 -40.01 -20.82 -10.77
C SER A 248 -39.75 -19.50 -10.06
N ASN A 249 -40.68 -19.05 -9.21
CA ASN A 249 -40.54 -17.84 -8.41
C ASN A 249 -39.44 -18.00 -7.33
N GLU A 250 -39.28 -19.17 -6.72
CA GLU A 250 -38.19 -19.47 -5.79
C GLU A 250 -36.81 -19.42 -6.49
N ALA A 251 -36.69 -20.08 -7.64
CA ALA A 251 -35.49 -20.04 -8.46
C ALA A 251 -35.15 -18.61 -8.91
N PHE A 252 -36.15 -17.85 -9.35
CA PHE A 252 -36.02 -16.45 -9.73
C PHE A 252 -35.53 -15.57 -8.57
N ASN A 253 -36.08 -15.73 -7.37
CA ASN A 253 -35.63 -14.99 -6.19
C ASN A 253 -34.16 -15.29 -5.84
N THR A 254 -33.73 -16.54 -6.01
CA THR A 254 -32.31 -16.92 -5.84
C THR A 254 -31.43 -16.20 -6.86
N THR A 255 -31.85 -16.16 -8.13
CA THR A 255 -31.16 -15.43 -9.19
C THR A 255 -31.10 -13.93 -8.91
N ARG A 256 -32.20 -13.31 -8.44
CA ARG A 256 -32.25 -11.89 -8.05
C ARG A 256 -31.21 -11.58 -6.97
N ASN A 257 -31.20 -12.36 -5.89
CA ASN A 257 -30.24 -12.17 -4.81
C ASN A 257 -28.78 -12.32 -5.28
N ALA A 258 -28.51 -13.25 -6.21
CA ALA A 258 -27.18 -13.40 -6.80
C ALA A 258 -26.75 -12.16 -7.60
N PHE A 259 -27.64 -11.57 -8.40
CA PHE A 259 -27.35 -10.33 -9.14
C PHE A 259 -27.21 -9.10 -8.24
N GLU A 260 -27.97 -9.01 -7.15
CA GLU A 260 -27.77 -7.99 -6.12
C GLU A 260 -26.40 -8.13 -5.45
N GLY A 261 -26.00 -9.36 -5.11
CA GLY A 261 -24.66 -9.65 -4.58
C GLY A 261 -23.54 -9.29 -5.56
N ILE A 262 -23.71 -9.61 -6.85
CA ILE A 262 -22.76 -9.20 -7.91
C ILE A 262 -22.63 -7.68 -7.97
N LYS A 263 -23.74 -6.93 -7.88
CA LYS A 263 -23.70 -5.47 -7.88
C LYS A 263 -22.87 -4.93 -6.71
N VAL A 264 -23.10 -5.42 -5.50
CA VAL A 264 -22.33 -4.99 -4.31
C VAL A 264 -20.84 -5.31 -4.49
N ALA A 265 -20.50 -6.52 -4.94
CA ALA A 265 -19.11 -6.90 -5.18
C ALA A 265 -18.43 -6.02 -6.24
N VAL A 266 -19.14 -5.64 -7.30
CA VAL A 266 -18.61 -4.74 -8.34
C VAL A 266 -18.41 -3.31 -7.79
N ASP A 267 -19.34 -2.81 -6.97
CA ASP A 267 -19.20 -1.51 -6.30
C ASP A 267 -17.99 -1.50 -5.36
N GLU A 268 -17.75 -2.58 -4.61
CA GLU A 268 -16.57 -2.75 -3.74
C GLU A 268 -15.26 -2.79 -4.54
N VAL A 269 -15.24 -3.52 -5.67
CA VAL A 269 -14.05 -3.56 -6.56
C VAL A 269 -13.74 -2.16 -7.10
N ALA A 270 -14.75 -1.37 -7.47
CA ALA A 270 -14.55 0.00 -7.93
C ALA A 270 -13.90 0.89 -6.87
N GLU A 271 -14.31 0.76 -5.61
CA GLU A 271 -13.69 1.47 -4.49
C GLU A 271 -12.22 1.04 -4.30
N GLN A 272 -11.93 -0.26 -4.34
CA GLN A 272 -10.56 -0.78 -4.20
C GLN A 272 -9.64 -0.30 -5.33
N VAL A 273 -10.14 -0.19 -6.56
CA VAL A 273 -9.39 0.35 -7.70
C VAL A 273 -9.01 1.81 -7.45
N GLN A 274 -9.90 2.62 -6.87
CA GLN A 274 -9.60 4.01 -6.53
C GLN A 274 -8.54 4.13 -5.43
N LEU A 275 -8.63 3.32 -4.37
CA LEU A 275 -7.64 3.27 -3.31
C LEU A 275 -6.25 2.88 -3.86
N LEU A 276 -6.20 1.81 -4.66
CA LEU A 276 -4.95 1.35 -5.27
C LEU A 276 -4.34 2.40 -6.20
N SER A 277 -5.16 3.21 -6.88
CA SER A 277 -4.70 4.33 -7.69
C SER A 277 -4.01 5.42 -6.86
N SER A 278 -4.58 5.72 -5.70
CA SER A 278 -3.98 6.63 -4.73
C SER A 278 -2.65 6.10 -4.20
N ASP A 279 -2.60 4.82 -3.82
CA ASP A 279 -1.40 4.18 -3.29
C ASP A 279 -0.24 4.19 -4.30
N ILE A 280 -0.52 3.85 -5.57
CA ILE A 280 0.51 3.90 -6.63
C ILE A 280 1.06 5.31 -6.80
N LYS A 281 0.20 6.32 -6.71
CA LYS A 281 0.62 7.73 -6.79
C LYS A 281 1.49 8.14 -5.60
N GLU A 282 1.14 7.70 -4.39
CA GLU A 282 1.93 7.94 -3.19
C GLU A 282 3.30 7.28 -3.28
N VAL A 283 3.36 6.02 -3.72
CA VAL A 283 4.63 5.31 -3.97
C VAL A 283 5.50 6.07 -4.99
N GLY A 284 4.88 6.63 -6.03
CA GLY A 284 5.55 7.55 -6.97
C GLY A 284 6.19 8.76 -6.29
N GLN A 285 5.47 9.42 -5.38
CA GLN A 285 6.00 10.56 -4.62
C GLN A 285 7.13 10.17 -3.67
N VAL A 286 7.01 9.02 -3.01
CA VAL A 286 8.07 8.49 -2.13
C VAL A 286 9.32 8.18 -2.95
N LYS A 287 9.17 7.58 -4.13
CA LYS A 287 10.28 7.32 -5.06
C LYS A 287 11.02 8.60 -5.42
N GLU A 288 10.32 9.70 -5.71
CA GLU A 288 10.98 10.98 -6.01
C GLU A 288 11.79 11.51 -4.82
N LYS A 289 11.26 11.40 -3.59
CA LYS A 289 12.01 11.79 -2.38
C LYS A 289 13.28 10.95 -2.21
N VAL A 290 13.23 9.66 -2.52
CA VAL A 290 14.41 8.78 -2.47
C VAL A 290 15.46 9.23 -3.49
N VAL A 291 15.05 9.54 -4.72
CA VAL A 291 15.98 10.04 -5.76
C VAL A 291 16.65 11.34 -5.31
N SER A 292 15.89 12.31 -4.80
CA SER A 292 16.47 13.56 -4.29
C SER A 292 17.40 13.35 -3.10
N ALA A 293 17.10 12.40 -2.22
CA ALA A 293 17.99 12.05 -1.10
C ALA A 293 19.32 11.45 -1.59
N VAL A 294 19.26 10.59 -2.62
CA VAL A 294 20.43 9.98 -3.26
C VAL A 294 21.30 11.04 -3.95
N GLU A 295 20.70 12.00 -4.65
CA GLU A 295 21.42 13.13 -5.25
C GLU A 295 22.13 14.00 -4.20
N ASN A 296 21.47 14.28 -3.08
CA ASN A 296 22.08 15.01 -1.97
C ASN A 296 23.24 14.23 -1.34
N ILE A 297 23.08 12.91 -1.17
CA ILE A 297 24.15 12.04 -0.65
C ILE A 297 25.35 12.04 -1.59
N ALA A 298 25.14 11.99 -2.90
CA ALA A 298 26.21 12.09 -3.89
C ALA A 298 26.98 13.40 -3.76
N SER A 299 26.27 14.54 -3.67
CA SER A 299 26.90 15.86 -3.49
C SER A 299 27.71 15.96 -2.20
N ILE A 300 27.18 15.46 -1.07
CA ILE A 300 27.89 15.45 0.21
C ILE A 300 29.12 14.54 0.14
N SER A 301 29.02 13.43 -0.60
CA SER A 301 30.12 12.48 -0.77
C SER A 301 31.28 13.12 -1.54
N GLU A 302 30.99 13.86 -2.62
CA GLU A 302 32.00 14.64 -3.36
C GLU A 302 32.67 15.69 -2.47
N GLU A 303 31.91 16.45 -1.68
CA GLU A 303 32.47 17.42 -0.73
C GLU A 303 33.34 16.76 0.35
N THR A 304 32.92 15.59 0.84
CA THR A 304 33.67 14.83 1.84
C THR A 304 34.98 14.29 1.28
N ALA A 305 35.00 13.82 0.02
CA ALA A 305 36.23 13.41 -0.64
C ALA A 305 37.21 14.59 -0.79
N ALA A 306 36.73 15.74 -1.25
CA ALA A 306 37.55 16.94 -1.39
C ALA A 306 38.13 17.39 -0.04
N ALA A 307 37.32 17.38 1.03
CA ALA A 307 37.79 17.72 2.37
C ALA A 307 38.83 16.72 2.90
N ALA A 308 38.67 15.42 2.63
CA ALA A 308 39.66 14.41 3.02
C ALA A 308 40.99 14.58 2.27
N GLU A 309 40.95 14.95 0.99
CA GLU A 309 42.15 15.30 0.22
C GLU A 309 42.84 16.56 0.77
N GLU A 310 42.08 17.61 1.10
CA GLU A 310 42.62 18.86 1.68
C GLU A 310 43.26 18.62 3.05
N VAL A 311 42.64 17.81 3.91
CA VAL A 311 43.21 17.40 5.21
C VAL A 311 44.49 16.61 5.00
N SER A 312 44.53 15.69 4.02
CA SER A 312 45.73 14.92 3.70
C SER A 312 46.87 15.83 3.27
N ALA A 313 46.62 16.77 2.35
CA ALA A 313 47.61 17.74 1.89
C ALA A 313 48.12 18.64 3.02
N SER A 314 47.22 19.16 3.87
CA SER A 314 47.58 19.98 5.03
C SER A 314 48.44 19.20 6.04
N THR A 315 48.17 17.90 6.19
CA THR A 315 48.93 17.01 7.08
C THR A 315 50.34 16.74 6.54
N GLU A 316 50.50 16.63 5.22
CA GLU A 316 51.82 16.54 4.57
C GLU A 316 52.63 17.83 4.79
N GLU A 317 52.04 19.00 4.59
CA GLU A 317 52.69 20.30 4.85
C GLU A 317 53.09 20.47 6.31
N GLN A 318 52.22 20.04 7.24
CA GLN A 318 52.51 20.08 8.67
C GLN A 318 53.69 19.16 9.02
N THR A 319 53.76 17.97 8.42
CA THR A 319 54.87 17.03 8.64
C THR A 319 56.18 17.61 8.13
N ALA A 320 56.19 18.22 6.93
CA ALA A 320 57.37 18.91 6.40
C ALA A 320 57.84 20.07 7.30
N SER A 321 56.90 20.83 7.86
CA SER A 321 57.22 21.91 8.81
C SER A 321 57.85 21.37 10.11
N VAL A 322 57.38 20.23 10.60
CA VAL A 322 57.94 19.55 11.77
C VAL A 322 59.38 19.07 11.50
N GLU A 323 59.66 18.56 10.30
CA GLU A 323 61.02 18.20 9.90
C GLU A 323 61.96 19.42 9.86
N GLU A 324 61.51 20.56 9.33
CA GLU A 324 62.28 21.80 9.29
C GLU A 324 62.58 22.36 10.69
N ILE A 325 61.58 22.34 11.59
CA ILE A 325 61.76 22.73 12.99
C ILE A 325 62.74 21.79 13.69
N SER A 326 62.64 20.48 13.44
CA SER A 326 63.55 19.49 14.02
C SER A 326 64.99 19.70 13.58
N ALA A 327 65.21 20.02 12.30
CA ALA A 327 66.53 20.38 11.77
C ALA A 327 67.08 21.67 12.43
N SER A 328 66.22 22.68 12.61
CA SER A 328 66.59 23.93 13.30
C SER A 328 66.96 23.71 14.77
N LEU A 329 66.26 22.82 15.47
CA LEU A 329 66.57 22.45 16.86
C LEU A 329 67.90 21.71 16.98
N GLN A 330 68.26 20.91 15.97
CA GLN A 330 69.58 20.28 15.90
C GLN A 330 70.69 21.33 15.77
N GLU A 331 70.49 22.37 14.95
CA GLU A 331 71.43 23.49 14.85
C GLU A 331 71.54 24.26 16.18
N VAL A 332 70.41 24.54 16.84
CA VAL A 332 70.38 25.14 18.19
C VAL A 332 71.15 24.28 19.19
N GLY A 333 71.00 22.95 19.13
CA GLY A 333 71.78 22.00 19.95
C GLY A 333 73.29 22.15 19.76
N ASN A 334 73.74 22.24 18.50
CA ASN A 334 75.15 22.47 18.18
C ASN A 334 75.64 23.83 18.73
N MET A 335 74.83 24.88 18.59
CA MET A 335 75.17 26.22 19.12
C MET A 335 75.27 26.23 20.65
N ILE A 336 74.41 25.48 21.35
CA ILE A 336 74.46 25.29 22.81
C ILE A 336 75.77 24.60 23.20
N GLU A 337 76.17 23.55 22.47
CA GLU A 337 77.43 22.83 22.72
C GLU A 337 78.65 23.74 22.51
N ASP A 338 78.71 24.46 21.39
CA ASP A 338 79.76 25.44 21.09
C ASP A 338 79.86 26.55 22.14
N LEU A 339 78.72 27.10 22.57
CA LEU A 339 78.67 28.13 23.63
C LEU A 339 79.14 27.56 24.97
N SER A 340 78.73 26.34 25.30
CA SER A 340 79.15 25.62 26.51
C SER A 340 80.66 25.43 26.52
N ASP A 341 81.24 25.00 25.40
CA ASP A 341 82.68 24.80 25.23
C ASP A 341 83.47 26.11 25.37
N ASN A 342 83.00 27.20 24.75
CA ASN A 342 83.65 28.51 24.86
C ASN A 342 83.70 29.05 26.30
N ILE A 343 82.72 28.72 27.15
CA ILE A 343 82.72 29.16 28.55
C ILE A 343 83.42 28.20 29.52
N LYS A 344 83.77 26.97 29.10
CA LYS A 344 84.48 25.98 29.95
C LYS A 344 85.85 26.46 30.43
N ILE A 345 86.49 27.37 29.70
CA ILE A 345 87.75 28.00 30.11
C ILE A 345 87.60 28.79 31.42
N PHE A 346 86.40 29.33 31.69
CA PHE A 346 86.14 30.12 32.88
C PHE A 346 85.76 29.23 34.08
N LYS A 347 86.58 29.25 35.12
CA LYS A 347 86.31 28.59 36.40
C LYS A 347 85.55 29.56 37.31
N LEU A 348 84.27 29.27 37.51
CA LEU A 348 83.34 30.02 38.36
C LEU A 348 83.39 29.61 39.83
#